data_AF-A0A517Q6T9-F1
#
_entry.id   AF-A0A517Q6T9-F1
#
_cell.length_a   1.000
_cell.length_b   1.000
_cell.length_c   1.000
_cell.angle_alpha   90.00
_cell.angle_beta   90.00
_cell.angle_gamma   90.00
#
_symmetry.space_group_name_H-M   'P 1'
#
loop_
_entity.id
_entity.type
_entity.pdbx_description
1 polymer ?
#
loop_
_entity_poly.entity_id
_entity_poly.type
_entity_poly.pdbx_seq_one_letter_code
_entity_poly.pdbx_strand_id
1 'polypeptide(L)'
;MVAAGLLKYDIGFAVASLSCSVGDSLMAVRPVYVPRNDQPGVTVRELEFEWFPGFSTAQKQRSIRSLHAAAQSEGIEPVLEISSKSPEELGVSLSAFHLSLPDAADGRTFSVETAFQGSKVFERGGPFTDLLKGTSREAKKDERLKSSGRLIRFEFQGTSWPLEPRTYFYDWLYLNALRQQPGLDQRLVGYRGFTDIEFNPKKSINCQAYSAALYVSILASGQSESILTSPETFLEMLRDEYAARDAQLARQHGLA
;
A
#
# COMPACT_ATOMS: atom_id res chain seq x y z
N MET A 1 5.56 -21.34 23.12
CA MET A 1 6.81 -20.71 22.66
C MET A 1 6.92 -20.97 21.17
N VAL A 2 6.21 -20.17 20.36
CA VAL A 2 6.12 -20.36 18.91
C VAL A 2 6.97 -19.27 18.24
N ALA A 3 7.92 -19.70 17.42
CA ALA A 3 8.86 -18.84 16.73
C ALA A 3 8.12 -18.06 15.62
N ALA A 4 7.85 -16.77 15.87
CA ALA A 4 7.40 -15.85 14.84
C ALA A 4 8.59 -15.52 13.92
N GLY A 5 8.54 -16.06 12.71
CA GLY A 5 9.58 -15.92 11.70
C GLY A 5 9.89 -14.47 11.37
N LEU A 6 11.19 -14.17 11.28
CA LEU A 6 11.71 -12.94 10.71
C LEU A 6 11.17 -12.74 9.28
N LEU A 7 10.36 -11.70 9.06
CA LEU A 7 10.21 -11.10 7.74
C LEU A 7 11.56 -10.45 7.39
N LYS A 8 12.43 -11.24 6.77
CA LYS A 8 13.70 -10.77 6.21
C LYS A 8 13.40 -9.72 5.14
N TYR A 9 13.75 -8.47 5.40
CA TYR A 9 13.96 -7.48 4.34
C TYR A 9 15.29 -7.79 3.64
N ASP A 10 15.30 -8.87 2.88
CA ASP A 10 16.41 -9.21 1.99
C ASP A 10 16.27 -8.40 0.70
N ILE A 11 17.21 -7.48 0.48
CA ILE A 11 17.46 -6.84 -0.82
C ILE A 11 18.21 -7.86 -1.69
N GLY A 12 17.61 -9.03 -1.84
CA GLY A 12 18.08 -10.17 -2.61
C GLY A 12 17.11 -10.43 -3.76
N PHE A 13 17.63 -10.35 -4.97
CA PHE A 13 16.93 -10.68 -6.20
C PHE A 13 16.44 -12.13 -6.13
N ALA A 14 15.12 -12.32 -6.14
CA ALA A 14 14.51 -13.61 -6.40
C ALA A 14 14.04 -13.55 -7.85
N VAL A 15 14.77 -14.25 -8.72
CA VAL A 15 14.36 -14.56 -10.08
C VAL A 15 13.00 -15.26 -9.95
N ALA A 16 11.95 -14.65 -10.49
CA ALA A 16 10.69 -15.37 -10.68
C ALA A 16 11.02 -16.65 -11.44
N SER A 17 10.35 -17.75 -11.14
CA SER A 17 10.43 -18.97 -11.95
C SER A 17 10.04 -18.62 -13.39
N LEU A 18 11.06 -18.34 -14.21
CA LEU A 18 10.98 -17.95 -15.61
C LEU A 18 11.19 -19.22 -16.43
N SER A 19 10.14 -19.72 -17.06
CA SER A 19 10.29 -20.65 -18.18
C SER A 19 10.58 -19.82 -19.44
N CYS A 20 11.76 -20.01 -20.04
CA CYS A 20 12.12 -19.37 -21.30
C CYS A 20 11.62 -20.19 -22.49
N SER A 21 10.93 -19.53 -23.42
CA SER A 21 10.73 -19.97 -24.81
C SER A 21 10.75 -18.73 -25.71
N VAL A 22 11.44 -18.82 -26.85
CA VAL A 22 11.57 -17.72 -27.81
C VAL A 22 10.25 -17.59 -28.58
N GLY A 23 9.46 -16.58 -28.22
CA GLY A 23 8.14 -16.31 -28.79
C GLY A 23 7.03 -16.16 -27.74
N ASP A 24 7.27 -16.59 -26.50
CA ASP A 24 6.27 -16.52 -25.43
C ASP A 24 6.41 -15.24 -24.60
N SER A 25 5.35 -14.45 -24.59
CA SER A 25 5.14 -13.35 -23.66
C SER A 25 5.33 -13.83 -22.21
N LEU A 26 6.14 -13.13 -21.44
CA LEU A 26 6.35 -13.46 -20.03
C LEU A 26 5.09 -13.09 -19.25
N MET A 27 4.44 -14.05 -18.58
CA MET A 27 3.22 -13.79 -17.82
C MET A 27 3.52 -13.49 -16.34
N ALA A 28 2.70 -12.65 -15.71
CA ALA A 28 2.69 -12.45 -14.27
C ALA A 28 1.25 -12.34 -13.75
N VAL A 29 1.07 -12.66 -12.48
CA VAL A 29 -0.19 -12.42 -11.77
C VAL A 29 0.01 -11.25 -10.80
N ARG A 30 -0.90 -10.28 -10.84
CA ARG A 30 -0.93 -9.15 -9.91
C ARG A 30 -2.34 -8.84 -9.42
N PRO A 31 -2.47 -8.32 -8.19
CA PRO A 31 -3.75 -7.87 -7.68
C PRO A 31 -4.16 -6.56 -8.36
N VAL A 32 -5.42 -6.51 -8.76
CA VAL A 32 -6.20 -5.29 -9.00
C VAL A 32 -7.15 -5.14 -7.83
N TYR A 33 -7.13 -3.97 -7.20
CA TYR A 33 -7.94 -3.66 -6.02
C TYR A 33 -9.21 -2.92 -6.45
N VAL A 34 -10.37 -3.51 -6.19
CA VAL A 34 -11.67 -2.98 -6.60
C VAL A 34 -12.43 -2.51 -5.36
N PRO A 35 -12.83 -1.23 -5.27
CA PRO A 35 -13.65 -0.74 -4.17
C PRO A 35 -15.00 -1.46 -4.17
N ARG A 36 -15.46 -1.90 -3.00
CA ARG A 36 -16.82 -2.43 -2.83
C ARG A 36 -17.85 -1.30 -2.79
N ASN A 37 -19.04 -1.58 -3.32
CA ASN A 37 -20.18 -0.65 -3.33
C ASN A 37 -21.31 -1.09 -2.38
N ASP A 38 -21.30 -2.35 -1.92
CA ASP A 38 -22.30 -2.92 -1.01
C ASP A 38 -21.99 -2.60 0.45
N GLN A 39 -20.70 -2.57 0.81
CA GLN A 39 -20.20 -2.23 2.14
C GLN A 39 -18.74 -1.76 2.08
N PRO A 40 -18.25 -0.95 3.03
CA PRO A 40 -16.86 -0.52 3.08
C PRO A 40 -15.87 -1.69 3.02
N GLY A 41 -14.98 -1.69 2.02
CA GLY A 41 -13.88 -2.66 1.89
C GLY A 41 -13.44 -2.89 0.45
N VAL A 42 -12.53 -3.85 0.26
CA VAL A 42 -11.83 -4.02 -1.02
C VAL A 42 -11.97 -5.45 -1.51
N THR A 43 -12.37 -5.57 -2.78
CA THR A 43 -12.33 -6.82 -3.51
C THR A 43 -10.99 -6.94 -4.23
N VAL A 44 -10.23 -8.00 -3.96
CA VAL A 44 -8.96 -8.29 -4.65
C VAL A 44 -9.22 -9.21 -5.84
N ARG A 45 -8.78 -8.79 -7.03
CA ARG A 45 -8.82 -9.60 -8.27
C ARG A 45 -7.39 -9.88 -8.71
N GLU A 46 -6.96 -11.13 -8.60
CA GLU A 46 -5.65 -11.56 -9.11
C GLU A 46 -5.77 -11.80 -10.61
N LEU A 47 -5.14 -10.94 -11.42
CA LEU A 47 -5.22 -11.01 -12.87
C LEU A 47 -3.87 -11.43 -13.46
N GLU A 48 -3.93 -12.34 -14.42
CA GLU A 48 -2.79 -12.69 -15.25
C GLU A 48 -2.67 -11.68 -16.40
N PHE A 49 -1.44 -11.24 -16.68
CA PHE A 49 -1.15 -10.27 -17.73
C PHE A 49 0.28 -10.45 -18.26
N GLU A 50 0.56 -9.84 -19.42
CA GLU A 50 1.90 -9.84 -19.99
C GLU A 50 2.82 -8.87 -19.22
N TRP A 51 3.85 -9.44 -18.63
CA TRP A 51 4.91 -8.74 -17.92
C TRP A 51 6.07 -8.42 -18.85
N PHE A 52 6.43 -7.14 -18.88
CA PHE A 52 7.56 -6.64 -19.62
C PHE A 52 8.74 -6.39 -18.66
N PRO A 53 9.75 -7.27 -18.61
CA PRO A 53 10.83 -7.16 -17.64
C PRO A 53 11.74 -5.97 -17.98
N GLY A 54 12.16 -5.23 -16.96
CA GLY A 54 13.09 -4.12 -17.07
C GLY A 54 12.83 -3.02 -16.05
N PHE A 55 13.83 -2.17 -15.84
CA PHE A 55 13.79 -1.12 -14.82
C PHE A 55 13.39 0.26 -15.36
N SER A 56 13.38 0.44 -16.68
CA SER A 56 13.02 1.73 -17.27
C SER A 56 11.54 2.04 -17.03
N THR A 57 11.22 3.32 -16.85
CA THR A 57 9.83 3.76 -16.68
C THR A 57 8.97 3.34 -17.87
N ALA A 58 9.48 3.45 -19.09
CA ALA A 58 8.77 3.03 -20.30
C ALA A 58 8.40 1.53 -20.28
N GLN A 59 9.32 0.67 -19.81
CA GLN A 59 9.06 -0.76 -19.72
C GLN A 59 8.05 -1.10 -18.62
N LYS A 60 8.13 -0.42 -17.47
CA LYS A 60 7.13 -0.53 -16.40
C LYS A 60 5.75 -0.08 -16.86
N GLN A 61 5.67 1.01 -17.61
CA GLN A 61 4.43 1.50 -18.20
C GLN A 61 3.84 0.54 -19.24
N ARG A 62 4.64 -0.25 -19.95
CA ARG A 62 4.12 -1.35 -20.79
C ARG A 62 3.43 -2.41 -19.95
N SER A 63 4.03 -2.80 -18.82
CA SER A 63 3.43 -3.77 -17.89
C SER A 63 2.15 -3.22 -17.26
N ILE A 64 2.13 -1.94 -16.88
CA ILE A 64 0.92 -1.25 -16.38
C ILE A 64 -0.20 -1.32 -17.42
N ARG A 65 0.08 -0.95 -18.68
CA ARG A 65 -0.93 -1.02 -19.75
C ARG A 65 -1.47 -2.42 -19.97
N SER A 66 -0.62 -3.45 -19.92
CA SER A 66 -1.07 -4.83 -20.06
C SER A 66 -1.95 -5.28 -18.88
N LEU A 67 -1.58 -4.93 -17.65
CA LEU A 67 -2.40 -5.21 -16.47
C LEU A 67 -3.75 -4.48 -16.53
N HIS A 68 -3.76 -3.22 -16.96
CA HIS A 68 -4.99 -2.44 -17.13
C HIS A 68 -5.89 -3.02 -18.22
N ALA A 69 -5.32 -3.50 -19.33
CA ALA A 69 -6.08 -4.20 -20.37
C ALA A 69 -6.71 -5.51 -19.86
N ALA A 70 -5.98 -6.28 -19.03
CA ALA A 70 -6.52 -7.47 -18.38
C ALA A 70 -7.67 -7.12 -17.39
N ALA A 71 -7.53 -6.02 -16.65
CA ALA A 71 -8.59 -5.52 -15.78
C ALA A 71 -9.83 -5.08 -16.57
N GLN A 72 -9.64 -4.40 -17.69
CA GLN A 72 -10.71 -3.98 -18.59
C GLN A 72 -11.46 -5.19 -19.16
N SER A 73 -10.78 -6.27 -19.55
CA SER A 73 -11.45 -7.50 -20.01
C SER A 73 -12.32 -8.18 -18.95
N GLU A 74 -12.02 -7.93 -17.66
CA GLU A 74 -12.83 -8.37 -16.51
C GLU A 74 -13.90 -7.33 -16.09
N GLY A 75 -14.11 -6.28 -16.89
CA GLY A 75 -15.09 -5.23 -16.63
C GLY A 75 -14.67 -4.20 -15.57
N ILE A 76 -13.38 -4.11 -15.25
CA ILE A 76 -12.82 -3.17 -14.27
C ILE A 76 -12.17 -2.00 -15.02
N GLU A 77 -12.91 -0.90 -15.19
CA GLU A 77 -12.42 0.31 -15.86
C GLU A 77 -13.23 1.55 -15.40
N PRO A 78 -12.62 2.74 -15.21
CA PRO A 78 -11.19 3.03 -15.36
C PRO A 78 -10.35 2.55 -14.17
N VAL A 79 -9.09 2.19 -14.45
CA VAL A 79 -8.12 1.71 -13.46
C VAL A 79 -7.03 2.76 -13.27
N LEU A 80 -6.75 3.14 -12.02
CA LEU A 80 -5.64 4.04 -11.70
C LEU A 80 -4.42 3.23 -11.24
N GLU A 81 -3.29 3.41 -11.93
CA GLU A 81 -2.00 2.96 -11.42
C GLU A 81 -1.48 3.95 -10.39
N ILE A 82 -1.27 3.51 -9.16
CA ILE A 82 -0.64 4.31 -8.11
C ILE A 82 0.76 3.77 -7.93
N SER A 83 1.74 4.47 -8.52
CA SER A 83 3.17 4.25 -8.32
C SER A 83 3.98 5.39 -8.94
N SER A 84 5.27 5.47 -8.61
CA SER A 84 6.21 6.37 -9.30
C SER A 84 6.35 6.10 -10.81
N LYS A 85 5.74 5.02 -11.32
CA LYS A 85 5.78 4.60 -12.73
C LYS A 85 4.45 4.81 -13.45
N SER A 86 3.44 5.34 -12.74
CA SER A 86 2.15 5.68 -13.33
C SER A 86 2.31 6.53 -14.60
N PRO A 87 1.51 6.29 -15.66
CA PRO A 87 1.42 7.20 -16.80
C PRO A 87 0.59 8.46 -16.46
N GLU A 88 -0.23 8.42 -15.41
CA GLU A 88 -1.05 9.53 -14.95
C GLU A 88 -0.37 10.26 -13.78
N GLU A 89 -0.32 11.60 -13.84
CA GLU A 89 0.25 12.45 -12.79
C GLU A 89 -0.45 12.22 -11.43
N LEU A 90 -1.76 12.01 -11.45
CA LEU A 90 -2.53 11.64 -10.26
C LEU A 90 -1.97 10.37 -9.60
N GLY A 91 -1.73 9.32 -10.38
CA GLY A 91 -1.16 8.07 -9.86
C GLY A 91 0.24 8.24 -9.26
N VAL A 92 1.05 9.15 -9.81
CA VAL A 92 2.38 9.48 -9.25
C VAL A 92 2.24 10.22 -7.92
N SER A 93 1.39 11.26 -7.87
CA SER A 93 1.22 12.10 -6.67
C SER A 93 0.62 11.33 -5.49
N LEU A 94 -0.16 10.29 -5.78
CA LEU A 94 -0.75 9.40 -4.78
C LEU A 94 0.22 8.36 -4.22
N SER A 95 1.35 8.11 -4.88
CA SER A 95 2.31 7.13 -4.34
C SER A 95 2.78 7.55 -2.94
N ALA A 96 3.05 6.57 -2.06
CA ALA A 96 3.45 6.83 -0.67
C ALA A 96 4.70 7.71 -0.54
N PHE A 97 5.51 7.80 -1.60
CA PHE A 97 6.70 8.64 -1.67
C PHE A 97 6.38 10.13 -1.86
N HIS A 98 5.21 10.46 -2.43
CA HIS A 98 4.79 11.82 -2.78
C HIS A 98 3.57 12.29 -1.98
N LEU A 99 2.62 11.39 -1.70
CA LEU A 99 1.43 11.72 -0.91
C LEU A 99 1.87 12.16 0.49
N SER A 100 1.51 13.39 0.86
CA SER A 100 2.07 14.08 2.02
C SER A 100 1.02 14.48 3.05
N LEU A 101 1.46 14.55 4.30
CA LEU A 101 0.70 15.00 5.47
C LEU A 101 1.37 16.26 6.03
N PRO A 102 0.62 17.26 6.48
CA PRO A 102 1.16 18.39 7.22
C PRO A 102 1.64 17.95 8.61
N ASP A 103 2.77 18.51 9.01
CA ASP A 103 3.26 18.47 10.37
C ASP A 103 2.64 19.62 11.16
N ALA A 104 1.83 19.27 12.16
CA ALA A 104 1.15 20.23 13.02
C ALA A 104 2.12 21.07 13.87
N ALA A 105 3.38 20.61 14.07
CA ALA A 105 4.32 21.24 14.98
C ALA A 105 5.14 22.37 14.33
N ASP A 106 5.51 22.26 13.04
CA ASP A 106 6.43 23.20 12.40
C ASP A 106 6.01 23.64 10.98
N GLY A 107 4.80 23.27 10.53
CA GLY A 107 4.25 23.65 9.22
C GLY A 107 4.94 22.97 8.04
N ARG A 108 5.84 22.00 8.28
CA ARG A 108 6.42 21.17 7.22
C ARG A 108 5.43 20.12 6.75
N THR A 109 5.80 19.40 5.71
CA THR A 109 5.08 18.20 5.28
C THR A 109 6.04 17.02 5.27
N PHE A 110 5.48 15.83 5.49
CA PHE A 110 6.20 14.57 5.37
C PHE A 110 5.38 13.61 4.53
N SER A 111 6.04 12.73 3.79
CA SER A 111 5.34 11.75 2.96
C SER A 111 4.78 10.62 3.81
N VAL A 112 3.79 9.89 3.27
CA VAL A 112 3.31 8.66 3.90
C VAL A 112 4.45 7.67 4.14
N GLU A 113 5.44 7.59 3.23
CA GLU A 113 6.61 6.73 3.39
C GLU A 113 7.46 7.16 4.60
N THR A 114 7.82 8.44 4.72
CA THR A 114 8.68 8.88 5.84
C THR A 114 7.95 8.76 7.19
N ALA A 115 6.64 9.06 7.23
CA ALA A 115 5.81 8.82 8.40
C ALA A 115 5.76 7.33 8.75
N PHE A 116 5.48 6.45 7.79
CA PHE A 116 5.37 5.01 8.04
C PHE A 116 6.69 4.43 8.56
N GLN A 117 7.83 4.79 7.96
CA GLN A 117 9.14 4.30 8.40
C GLN A 117 9.55 4.89 9.74
N GLY A 118 9.36 6.20 9.95
CA GLY A 118 9.71 6.89 11.19
C GLY A 118 8.86 6.43 12.39
N SER A 119 7.66 5.93 12.14
CA SER A 119 6.76 5.44 13.19
C SER A 119 7.10 4.04 13.70
N LYS A 120 8.05 3.33 13.09
CA LYS A 120 8.38 1.96 13.49
C LYS A 120 9.11 1.93 14.83
N VAL A 121 8.62 1.11 15.75
CA VAL A 121 9.26 0.83 17.04
C VAL A 121 9.69 -0.64 17.08
N PHE A 122 10.97 -0.85 17.33
CA PHE A 122 11.62 -2.15 17.39
C PHE A 122 12.08 -2.47 18.82
N GLU A 123 12.42 -3.74 19.08
CA GLU A 123 12.92 -4.20 20.38
C GLU A 123 14.12 -3.39 20.91
N ARG A 124 14.95 -2.84 20.01
CA ARG A 124 16.19 -2.11 20.37
C ARG A 124 16.23 -0.67 19.84
N GLY A 125 15.11 -0.08 19.47
CA GLY A 125 15.09 1.32 19.02
C GLY A 125 13.78 1.79 18.39
N GLY A 126 13.71 3.09 18.11
CA GLY A 126 12.53 3.75 17.55
C GLY A 126 11.59 4.34 18.62
N PRO A 127 10.58 5.13 18.22
CA PRO A 127 10.34 5.57 16.84
C PRO A 127 11.47 6.48 16.34
N PHE A 128 11.81 6.36 15.05
CA PHE A 128 12.88 7.15 14.42
C PHE A 128 12.30 8.43 13.83
N THR A 129 11.83 9.32 14.68
CA THR A 129 11.08 10.50 14.28
C THR A 129 11.89 11.51 13.47
N ASP A 130 13.22 11.40 13.51
CA ASP A 130 14.12 12.15 12.62
C ASP A 130 13.91 11.82 11.14
N LEU A 131 13.42 10.61 10.80
CA LEU A 131 13.13 10.20 9.42
C LEU A 131 12.01 11.02 8.77
N LEU A 132 11.10 11.61 9.56
CA LEU A 132 10.01 12.45 9.02
C LEU A 132 10.57 13.67 8.27
N LYS A 133 11.77 14.13 8.64
CA LYS A 133 12.41 15.32 8.07
C LYS A 133 13.28 15.03 6.84
N GLY A 134 13.48 13.74 6.50
CA GLY A 134 14.28 13.30 5.37
C GLY A 134 13.44 13.06 4.11
N THR A 135 14.07 12.49 3.08
CA THR A 135 13.35 12.02 1.89
C THR A 135 12.80 10.61 2.07
N SER A 136 11.72 10.28 1.35
CA SER A 136 11.14 8.92 1.29
C SER A 136 12.19 7.84 0.98
N ARG A 137 13.19 8.17 0.15
CA ARG A 137 14.26 7.24 -0.24
C ARG A 137 15.26 7.01 0.89
N GLU A 138 15.61 8.04 1.65
CA GLU A 138 16.50 7.92 2.81
C GLU A 138 15.80 7.14 3.92
N ALA A 139 14.56 7.50 4.25
CA ALA A 139 13.79 6.81 5.27
C ALA A 139 13.62 5.32 4.97
N LYS A 140 13.26 4.95 3.74
CA LYS A 140 13.12 3.54 3.34
C LYS A 140 14.44 2.73 3.42
N LYS A 141 15.58 3.40 3.30
CA LYS A 141 16.91 2.78 3.29
C LYS A 141 17.64 2.86 4.63
N ASP A 142 17.04 3.47 5.64
CA ASP A 142 17.68 3.65 6.93
C ASP A 142 18.05 2.29 7.56
N GLU A 143 19.33 2.14 7.92
CA GLU A 143 19.87 0.87 8.42
C GLU A 143 19.35 0.51 9.81
N ARG A 144 18.86 1.48 10.60
CA ARG A 144 18.22 1.21 11.90
C ARG A 144 16.95 0.36 11.72
N LEU A 145 16.26 0.46 10.59
CA LEU A 145 15.07 -0.34 10.29
C LEU A 145 15.36 -1.83 10.13
N LYS A 146 16.62 -2.21 9.86
CA LYS A 146 17.06 -3.60 9.70
C LYS A 146 17.84 -4.11 10.91
N SER A 147 18.56 -3.22 11.59
CA SER A 147 19.47 -3.56 12.68
C SER A 147 18.83 -3.50 14.08
N SER A 148 17.67 -2.87 14.24
CA SER A 148 17.04 -2.63 15.56
C SER A 148 16.25 -3.83 16.13
N GLY A 149 16.30 -5.00 15.49
CA GLY A 149 15.61 -6.20 15.96
C GLY A 149 14.21 -6.35 15.38
N ARG A 150 13.32 -7.05 16.09
CA ARG A 150 11.94 -7.28 15.62
C ARG A 150 11.09 -6.01 15.82
N LEU A 151 10.21 -5.73 14.86
CA LEU A 151 9.19 -4.70 15.00
C LEU A 151 8.19 -5.12 16.07
N ILE A 152 7.85 -4.23 17.01
CA ILE A 152 6.96 -4.53 18.15
C ILE A 152 5.66 -3.72 18.16
N ARG A 153 5.67 -2.51 17.58
CA ARG A 153 4.50 -1.63 17.41
C ARG A 153 4.84 -0.49 16.45
N PHE A 154 3.85 0.34 16.12
CA PHE A 154 4.11 1.67 15.58
C PHE A 154 3.77 2.74 16.61
N GLU A 155 4.44 3.88 16.53
CA GLU A 155 4.16 5.08 17.33
C GLU A 155 4.18 6.29 16.42
N PHE A 156 3.06 7.00 16.35
CA PHE A 156 2.90 8.16 15.48
C PHE A 156 2.08 9.22 16.20
N GLN A 157 2.63 10.44 16.26
CA GLN A 157 1.98 11.61 16.89
C GLN A 157 1.45 11.34 18.32
N GLY A 158 2.18 10.58 19.12
CA GLY A 158 1.82 10.26 20.50
C GLY A 158 0.82 9.09 20.65
N THR A 159 0.35 8.51 19.55
CA THR A 159 -0.52 7.33 19.55
C THR A 159 0.29 6.06 19.26
N SER A 160 0.06 5.01 20.05
CA SER A 160 0.63 3.69 19.83
C SER A 160 -0.33 2.82 19.02
N TRP A 161 0.22 2.09 18.05
CA TRP A 161 -0.55 1.27 17.10
C TRP A 161 -0.10 -0.19 17.18
N PRO A 162 -1.05 -1.14 17.16
CA PRO A 162 -0.73 -2.55 17.16
C PRO A 162 -0.12 -2.99 15.81
N LEU A 163 0.50 -4.18 15.80
CA LEU A 163 0.99 -4.81 14.57
C LEU A 163 -0.09 -5.63 13.85
N GLU A 164 -1.22 -5.87 14.53
CA GLU A 164 -2.38 -6.56 13.97
C GLU A 164 -3.64 -5.70 14.21
N PRO A 165 -4.49 -5.48 13.20
CA PRO A 165 -4.36 -5.97 11.82
C PRO A 165 -3.13 -5.42 11.07
N ARG A 166 -2.52 -6.23 10.20
CA ARG A 166 -1.16 -5.98 9.66
C ARG A 166 -1.04 -4.70 8.83
N THR A 167 -2.11 -4.29 8.17
CA THR A 167 -2.13 -3.08 7.33
C THR A 167 -2.79 -1.89 8.01
N TYR A 168 -3.45 -2.06 9.16
CA TYR A 168 -4.30 -1.07 9.81
C TYR A 168 -3.64 0.31 9.98
N PHE A 169 -2.43 0.34 10.54
CA PHE A 169 -1.70 1.60 10.72
C PHE A 169 -1.37 2.27 9.38
N TYR A 170 -0.92 1.49 8.38
CA TYR A 170 -0.57 2.03 7.08
C TYR A 170 -1.79 2.55 6.33
N ASP A 171 -2.88 1.80 6.33
CA ASP A 171 -4.14 2.19 5.70
C ASP A 171 -4.68 3.47 6.35
N TRP A 172 -4.72 3.55 7.68
CA TRP A 172 -5.12 4.77 8.39
C TRP A 172 -4.25 5.97 7.99
N LEU A 173 -2.93 5.81 7.99
CA LEU A 173 -1.99 6.86 7.63
C LEU A 173 -2.22 7.35 6.19
N TYR A 174 -2.36 6.43 5.25
CA TYR A 174 -2.58 6.73 3.84
C TYR A 174 -3.92 7.43 3.60
N LEU A 175 -5.01 6.92 4.18
CA LEU A 175 -6.35 7.51 4.05
C LEU A 175 -6.41 8.91 4.64
N ASN A 176 -5.76 9.15 5.79
CA ASN A 176 -5.69 10.51 6.35
C ASN A 176 -4.85 11.46 5.50
N ALA A 177 -3.86 10.95 4.76
CA ALA A 177 -3.12 11.76 3.80
C ALA A 177 -4.00 12.14 2.60
N LEU A 178 -4.81 11.21 2.09
CA LEU A 178 -5.77 11.48 1.01
C LEU A 178 -6.80 12.54 1.41
N ARG A 179 -7.40 12.43 2.59
CA ARG A 179 -8.43 13.37 3.09
C ARG A 179 -7.95 14.81 3.16
N GLN A 180 -6.65 15.01 3.34
CA GLN A 180 -6.06 16.34 3.46
C GLN A 180 -5.73 16.98 2.11
N GLN A 181 -5.96 16.26 1.01
CA GLN A 181 -5.79 16.79 -0.35
C GLN A 181 -7.13 17.27 -0.90
N PRO A 182 -7.34 18.59 -1.09
CA PRO A 182 -8.61 19.13 -1.57
C PRO A 182 -9.00 18.56 -2.95
N GLY A 183 -10.26 18.11 -3.08
CA GLY A 183 -10.85 17.63 -4.33
C GLY A 183 -10.35 16.27 -4.81
N LEU A 184 -9.51 15.58 -4.04
CA LEU A 184 -8.97 14.28 -4.40
C LEU A 184 -10.02 13.16 -4.28
N ASP A 185 -10.92 13.29 -3.31
CA ASP A 185 -12.12 12.48 -3.12
C ASP A 185 -12.94 12.38 -4.42
N GLN A 186 -13.28 13.52 -5.04
CA GLN A 186 -14.08 13.58 -6.26
C GLN A 186 -13.38 12.96 -7.46
N ARG A 187 -12.04 13.07 -7.52
CA ARG A 187 -11.24 12.47 -8.60
C ARG A 187 -11.15 10.96 -8.45
N LEU A 188 -11.00 10.47 -7.22
CA LEU A 188 -10.80 9.05 -6.94
C LEU A 188 -12.07 8.21 -7.11
N VAL A 189 -13.24 8.74 -6.75
CA VAL A 189 -14.52 8.02 -6.92
C VAL A 189 -14.88 7.70 -8.38
N GLY A 190 -14.20 8.33 -9.35
CA GLY A 190 -14.35 8.02 -10.77
C GLY A 190 -13.68 6.71 -11.21
N TYR A 191 -12.76 6.15 -10.41
CA TYR A 191 -12.02 4.93 -10.75
C TYR A 191 -12.69 3.68 -10.14
N ARG A 192 -12.70 2.59 -10.91
CA ARG A 192 -13.29 1.30 -10.52
C ARG A 192 -12.25 0.26 -10.11
N GLY A 193 -10.97 0.55 -10.30
CA GLY A 193 -9.88 -0.32 -9.91
C GLY A 193 -8.59 0.46 -9.65
N PHE A 194 -7.72 -0.13 -8.83
CA PHE A 194 -6.44 0.44 -8.47
C PHE A 194 -5.34 -0.61 -8.58
N THR A 195 -4.18 -0.22 -9.12
CA THR A 195 -3.00 -1.09 -9.27
C THR A 195 -1.75 -0.41 -8.74
N ASP A 196 -0.76 -1.23 -8.36
CA ASP A 196 0.59 -0.77 -8.04
C ASP A 196 1.59 -1.77 -8.63
N ILE A 197 2.23 -1.40 -9.74
CA ILE A 197 3.16 -2.26 -10.47
C ILE A 197 4.48 -2.49 -9.69
N GLU A 198 4.80 -1.60 -8.75
CA GLU A 198 5.99 -1.69 -7.91
C GLU A 198 5.72 -2.56 -6.67
N PHE A 199 4.46 -2.79 -6.32
CA PHE A 199 4.07 -3.70 -5.26
C PHE A 199 4.36 -5.16 -5.64
N ASN A 200 5.04 -5.84 -4.73
CA ASN A 200 5.25 -7.29 -4.81
C ASN A 200 4.55 -7.95 -3.61
N PRO A 201 3.38 -8.59 -3.82
CA PRO A 201 2.63 -9.24 -2.74
C PRO A 201 3.43 -10.33 -2.02
N LYS A 202 4.45 -10.93 -2.65
CA LYS A 202 5.28 -11.95 -1.99
C LYS A 202 6.28 -11.35 -0.99
N LYS A 203 6.59 -10.05 -1.08
CA LYS A 203 7.63 -9.37 -0.30
C LYS A 203 7.11 -8.28 0.63
N SER A 204 5.94 -7.71 0.34
CA SER A 204 5.35 -6.61 1.10
C SER A 204 3.87 -6.88 1.37
N ILE A 205 3.40 -6.37 2.50
CA ILE A 205 2.02 -6.49 2.96
C ILE A 205 1.24 -5.20 2.67
N ASN A 206 1.84 -4.04 2.95
CA ASN A 206 1.22 -2.73 2.74
C ASN A 206 1.25 -2.33 1.26
N CYS A 207 0.12 -1.84 0.74
CA CYS A 207 -0.05 -1.49 -0.67
C CYS A 207 -0.92 -0.24 -0.81
N GLN A 208 -0.37 0.80 -1.43
CA GLN A 208 -1.06 2.08 -1.65
C GLN A 208 -2.30 1.97 -2.55
N ALA A 209 -2.30 1.05 -3.52
CA ALA A 209 -3.46 0.79 -4.37
C ALA A 209 -4.63 0.15 -3.59
N TYR A 210 -4.32 -0.72 -2.62
CA TYR A 210 -5.33 -1.27 -1.71
C TYR A 210 -5.94 -0.15 -0.85
N SER A 211 -5.10 0.68 -0.22
CA SER A 211 -5.57 1.78 0.62
C SER A 211 -6.40 2.80 -0.18
N ALA A 212 -6.04 3.08 -1.44
CA ALA A 212 -6.85 3.93 -2.31
C ALA A 212 -8.22 3.32 -2.64
N ALA A 213 -8.27 2.02 -2.96
CA ALA A 213 -9.54 1.31 -3.17
C ALA A 213 -10.41 1.31 -1.90
N LEU A 214 -9.80 1.11 -0.72
CA LEU A 214 -10.51 1.17 0.55
C LEU A 214 -11.11 2.56 0.79
N TYR A 215 -10.35 3.62 0.51
CA TYR A 215 -10.84 5.00 0.62
C TYR A 215 -12.05 5.25 -0.29
N VAL A 216 -11.99 4.84 -1.55
CA VAL A 216 -13.11 4.99 -2.49
C VAL A 216 -14.34 4.21 -2.03
N SER A 217 -14.17 2.98 -1.53
CA SER A 217 -15.28 2.20 -0.99
C SER A 217 -15.94 2.89 0.22
N ILE A 218 -15.14 3.47 1.12
CA ILE A 218 -15.64 4.25 2.27
C ILE A 218 -16.40 5.49 1.80
N LEU A 219 -15.89 6.23 0.82
CA LEU A 219 -16.60 7.38 0.25
C LEU A 219 -17.93 6.96 -0.39
N ALA A 220 -17.93 5.89 -1.18
CA ALA A 220 -19.12 5.37 -1.86
C ALA A 220 -20.21 4.89 -0.88
N SER A 221 -19.82 4.43 0.31
CA SER A 221 -20.77 4.03 1.36
C SER A 221 -21.54 5.20 1.99
N GLY A 222 -21.06 6.44 1.82
CA GLY A 222 -21.59 7.62 2.51
C GLY A 222 -21.26 7.67 4.02
N GLN A 223 -20.40 6.77 4.52
CA GLN A 223 -20.07 6.64 5.94
C GLN A 223 -18.69 7.25 6.30
N SER A 224 -18.05 8.00 5.38
CA SER A 224 -16.70 8.53 5.57
C SER A 224 -16.54 9.39 6.84
N GLU A 225 -17.55 10.21 7.16
CA GLU A 225 -17.53 11.07 8.35
C GLU A 225 -17.54 10.29 9.66
N SER A 226 -18.12 9.07 9.65
CA SER A 226 -18.14 8.16 10.80
C SER A 226 -16.89 7.27 10.84
N ILE A 227 -16.55 6.65 9.72
CA ILE A 227 -15.46 5.67 9.64
C ILE A 227 -14.10 6.34 9.90
N LEU A 228 -13.91 7.57 9.40
CA LEU A 228 -12.62 8.26 9.45
C LEU A 228 -12.53 9.24 10.63
N THR A 229 -13.39 9.13 11.64
CA THR A 229 -13.37 10.03 12.80
C THR A 229 -12.17 9.79 13.70
N SER A 230 -11.86 8.52 14.02
CA SER A 230 -10.73 8.15 14.87
C SER A 230 -10.15 6.79 14.45
N PRO A 231 -8.90 6.49 14.84
CA PRO A 231 -8.30 5.18 14.63
C PRO A 231 -9.18 4.03 15.12
N GLU A 232 -9.78 4.18 16.30
CA GLU A 232 -10.58 3.16 16.97
C GLU A 232 -11.87 2.89 16.19
N THR A 233 -12.59 3.95 15.81
CA THR A 233 -13.82 3.83 15.00
C THR A 233 -13.51 3.23 13.62
N PHE A 234 -12.39 3.61 13.01
CA PHE A 234 -11.95 3.04 11.73
C PHE A 234 -11.74 1.53 11.81
N LEU A 235 -11.04 1.08 12.86
CA LEU A 235 -10.80 -0.35 13.08
C LEU A 235 -12.09 -1.10 13.41
N GLU A 236 -12.95 -0.51 14.23
CA GLU A 236 -14.21 -1.12 14.64
C GLU A 236 -15.16 -1.30 13.45
N MET A 237 -15.37 -0.25 12.64
CA MET A 237 -16.27 -0.28 11.49
C MET A 237 -15.74 -1.14 10.33
N LEU A 238 -14.41 -1.32 10.23
CA LEU A 238 -13.78 -2.18 9.23
C LEU A 238 -13.30 -3.52 9.80
N ARG A 239 -13.81 -3.95 10.96
CA ARG A 239 -13.34 -5.15 11.65
C ARG A 239 -13.37 -6.39 10.77
N ASP A 240 -14.48 -6.61 10.07
CA ASP A 240 -14.66 -7.79 9.22
C ASP A 240 -13.75 -7.75 7.99
N GLU A 241 -13.56 -6.55 7.41
CA GLU A 241 -12.63 -6.33 6.30
C GLU A 241 -11.19 -6.66 6.73
N TYR A 242 -10.75 -6.13 7.87
CA TYR A 242 -9.42 -6.41 8.39
C TYR A 242 -9.23 -7.87 8.80
N ALA A 243 -10.24 -8.51 9.40
CA ALA A 243 -10.19 -9.92 9.74
C ALA A 243 -10.00 -10.80 8.50
N ALA A 244 -10.76 -10.52 7.43
CA ALA A 244 -10.65 -11.23 6.15
C ALA A 244 -9.27 -10.98 5.49
N ARG A 245 -8.83 -9.72 5.48
CA ARG A 245 -7.55 -9.32 4.89
C ARG A 245 -6.35 -9.93 5.63
N ASP A 246 -6.35 -9.91 6.96
CA ASP A 246 -5.27 -10.49 7.75
C ASP A 246 -5.21 -12.02 7.60
N ALA A 247 -6.36 -12.69 7.54
CA ALA A 247 -6.40 -14.13 7.26
C ALA A 247 -5.82 -14.47 5.88
N GLN A 248 -6.10 -13.63 4.86
CA GLN A 248 -5.50 -13.77 3.53
C GLN A 248 -3.98 -13.58 3.58
N LEU A 249 -3.52 -12.50 4.22
CA LEU A 249 -2.09 -12.18 4.34
C LEU A 249 -1.33 -13.26 5.12
N ALA A 250 -1.92 -13.79 6.19
CA ALA A 250 -1.32 -14.86 6.98
C ALA A 250 -1.08 -16.12 6.12
N ARG A 251 -2.07 -16.51 5.29
CA ARG A 251 -1.90 -17.61 4.33
C ARG A 251 -0.84 -17.32 3.28
N GLN A 252 -0.83 -16.11 2.72
CA GLN A 252 0.08 -15.71 1.66
C GLN A 252 1.55 -15.64 2.10
N HIS A 253 1.80 -15.26 3.36
CA HIS A 253 3.15 -15.08 3.91
C HIS A 253 3.59 -16.19 4.86
N GLY A 254 2.77 -17.22 5.08
CA GLY A 254 3.09 -18.31 6.02
C GLY A 254 3.20 -17.84 7.48
N LEU A 255 2.34 -16.91 7.89
CA LEU A 255 2.33 -16.31 9.24
C LEU A 255 1.23 -16.92 10.14
N ALA A 256 0.62 -18.02 9.71
CA ALA A 256 -0.44 -18.74 10.43
C ALA A 256 0.13 -19.71 11.47
#